data_AF-A0A382SHS0-F1
#
_entry.id   AF-A0A382SHS0-F1
#
_cell.length_a   1.000
_cell.length_b   1.000
_cell.length_c   1.000
_cell.angle_alpha   90.00
_cell.angle_beta   90.00
_cell.angle_gamma   90.00
#
_symmetry.space_group_name_H-M   'P 1'
#
loop_
_entity.id
_entity.type
_entity.pdbx_description
1 polymer ?
#
loop_
_entity_poly.entity_id
_entity_poly.type
_entity_poly.pdbx_seq_one_letter_code
_entity_poly.pdbx_strand_id
1 'polypeptide(L)'
;MNKQLPEITIKSVLLSIILSMILAGANAYLGLFAGMTVSASIPAAVISMGILSLFKNSNILENNIVQTAASAGESLAAGVIFTIPALLLIGYWQNFNYIEVAKIASIGGLIGVLFTVPLRRALILEANLLFPEGIATAEVLKTGEKARNISSDETQPNNVTHGLKILSFAGLTGAVMKLAQQGFSLWGSAIEGIKSFGGSIFGIGCDLSPALLSVGYIVGRNISILVFSGGVLSWLVAIPIYSLTYGWDGDIHQAAWTIWNTKIRYLGVGAMVVGGIWSLIKLAKPLVSGILSSVNTFSHI
;
A
#
# COMPACT_ATOMS: atom_id res chain seq x y z
N MET A 1 16.86 -35.31 9.28
CA MET A 1 17.76 -34.18 9.61
C MET A 1 17.20 -32.92 8.99
N ASN A 2 16.66 -32.02 9.81
CA ASN A 2 16.12 -30.74 9.36
C ASN A 2 17.31 -29.86 8.93
N LYS A 3 17.52 -29.68 7.63
CA LYS A 3 18.63 -28.88 7.11
C LYS A 3 18.33 -27.43 7.47
N GLN A 4 18.94 -26.91 8.54
CA GLN A 4 18.76 -25.52 8.96
C GLN A 4 19.32 -24.61 7.87
N LEU A 5 18.43 -24.04 7.07
CA LEU A 5 18.78 -23.04 6.08
C LEU A 5 19.02 -21.71 6.82
N PRO A 6 20.10 -20.97 6.50
CA PRO A 6 20.35 -19.68 7.14
C PRO A 6 19.26 -18.68 6.77
N GLU A 7 18.58 -18.09 7.76
CA GLU A 7 17.49 -17.14 7.52
C GLU A 7 18.01 -15.69 7.38
N ILE A 8 18.94 -15.30 8.25
CA ILE A 8 19.54 -13.97 8.27
C ILE A 8 20.96 -14.06 7.71
N THR A 9 21.20 -13.38 6.59
CA THR A 9 22.52 -13.27 5.97
C THR A 9 22.83 -11.81 5.65
N ILE A 10 24.11 -11.47 5.51
CA ILE A 10 24.53 -10.10 5.19
C ILE A 10 23.87 -9.60 3.90
N LYS A 11 23.79 -10.47 2.88
CA LYS A 11 23.11 -10.17 1.62
C LYS A 11 21.60 -9.93 1.80
N SER A 12 20.90 -10.70 2.65
CA SER A 12 19.47 -10.47 2.90
C SER A 12 19.26 -9.17 3.65
N VAL A 13 20.08 -8.85 4.66
CA VAL A 13 19.99 -7.57 5.39
C VAL A 13 20.23 -6.37 4.48
N LEU A 14 21.28 -6.38 3.66
CA LEU A 14 21.56 -5.27 2.74
C LEU A 14 20.44 -5.10 1.71
N LEU A 15 19.93 -6.21 1.17
CA LEU A 15 18.84 -6.20 0.21
C LEU A 15 17.53 -5.67 0.85
N SER A 16 17.25 -6.06 2.08
CA SER A 16 16.13 -5.54 2.88
C SER A 16 16.17 -4.02 3.02
N ILE A 17 17.34 -3.45 3.36
CA ILE A 17 17.49 -2.00 3.55
C ILE A 17 17.19 -1.26 2.25
N ILE A 18 17.77 -1.72 1.13
CA ILE A 18 17.58 -1.10 -0.19
C ILE A 18 16.11 -1.18 -0.62
N LEU A 19 15.50 -2.38 -0.54
CA LEU A 19 14.11 -2.57 -0.93
C LEU A 19 13.16 -1.79 -0.04
N SER A 20 13.42 -1.74 1.27
CA SER A 20 12.62 -0.96 2.22
C SER A 20 12.64 0.52 1.88
N MET A 21 13.80 1.12 1.58
CA MET A 21 13.89 2.52 1.16
C MET A 21 13.11 2.80 -0.13
N ILE A 22 13.26 1.96 -1.15
CA ILE A 22 12.60 2.13 -2.44
C ILE A 22 11.08 1.98 -2.31
N LEU A 23 10.63 0.92 -1.64
CA LEU A 23 9.20 0.62 -1.52
C LEU A 23 8.50 1.55 -0.53
N ALA A 24 9.18 2.02 0.53
CA ALA A 24 8.66 3.07 1.39
C ALA A 24 8.47 4.38 0.63
N GLY A 25 9.44 4.78 -0.21
CA GLY A 25 9.31 5.96 -1.06
C GLY A 25 8.18 5.85 -2.07
N ALA A 26 8.06 4.70 -2.74
CA ALA A 26 6.97 4.43 -3.68
C ALA A 26 5.59 4.46 -2.99
N ASN A 27 5.46 3.84 -1.82
CA ASN A 27 4.23 3.88 -1.05
C ASN A 27 3.92 5.25 -0.46
N ALA A 28 4.93 6.03 -0.10
CA ALA A 28 4.73 7.40 0.34
C ALA A 28 4.16 8.26 -0.79
N TYR A 29 4.72 8.15 -2.00
CA TYR A 29 4.18 8.83 -3.18
C TYR A 29 2.76 8.37 -3.51
N LEU A 30 2.52 7.06 -3.58
CA LEU A 30 1.21 6.51 -3.91
C LEU A 30 0.16 6.87 -2.86
N GLY A 31 0.51 6.83 -1.57
CA GLY A 31 -0.44 7.20 -0.51
C GLY A 31 -0.74 8.70 -0.46
N LEU A 32 0.22 9.57 -0.79
CA LEU A 32 -0.04 11.01 -0.93
C LEU A 32 -0.85 11.33 -2.19
N PHE A 33 -0.61 10.62 -3.30
CA PHE A 33 -1.29 10.84 -4.57
C PHE A 33 -2.70 10.24 -4.60
N ALA A 34 -2.84 8.98 -4.23
CA ALA A 34 -4.06 8.19 -4.32
C ALA A 34 -4.84 8.10 -3.00
N GLY A 35 -4.27 8.56 -1.88
CA GLY A 35 -4.90 8.46 -0.55
C GLY A 35 -4.96 7.03 0.01
N MET A 36 -4.27 6.08 -0.63
CA MET A 36 -4.24 4.66 -0.24
C MET A 36 -2.84 4.07 -0.42
N THR A 37 -2.46 3.13 0.44
CA THR A 37 -1.21 2.37 0.32
C THR A 37 -1.44 1.06 -0.41
N VAL A 38 -0.37 0.51 -1.00
CA VAL A 38 -0.41 -0.75 -1.74
C VAL A 38 0.52 -1.74 -1.05
N SER A 39 0.03 -2.96 -0.84
CA SER A 39 0.83 -4.03 -0.21
C SER A 39 2.15 -4.22 -0.96
N ALA A 40 3.25 -3.89 -0.29
CA ALA A 40 4.61 -3.98 -0.81
C ALA A 40 5.16 -5.42 -0.73
N SER A 41 4.49 -6.29 0.02
CA SER A 41 4.97 -7.65 0.34
C SER A 41 5.17 -8.53 -0.88
N ILE A 42 4.17 -8.60 -1.77
CA ILE A 42 4.24 -9.46 -2.96
C ILE A 42 5.31 -8.97 -3.94
N PRO A 43 5.34 -7.68 -4.33
CA PRO A 43 6.43 -7.16 -5.18
C PRO A 43 7.82 -7.34 -4.54
N ALA A 44 7.95 -7.08 -3.23
CA ALA A 44 9.21 -7.26 -2.51
C ALA A 44 9.70 -8.71 -2.59
N ALA A 45 8.81 -9.68 -2.36
CA ALA A 45 9.14 -11.10 -2.45
C ALA A 45 9.65 -11.48 -3.84
N VAL A 46 9.00 -11.02 -4.92
CA VAL A 46 9.39 -11.35 -6.30
C VAL A 46 10.70 -10.68 -6.69
N ILE A 47 10.88 -9.39 -6.38
CA ILE A 47 12.12 -8.66 -6.67
C ILE A 47 13.30 -9.29 -5.90
N SER A 48 13.09 -9.59 -4.63
CA SER A 48 14.09 -10.24 -3.79
C SER A 48 14.45 -11.64 -4.32
N MET A 49 13.46 -12.43 -4.76
CA MET A 49 13.69 -13.72 -5.43
C MET A 49 14.58 -13.56 -6.66
N GLY A 50 14.31 -12.54 -7.48
CA GLY A 50 15.08 -12.24 -8.66
C GLY A 50 16.53 -11.86 -8.37
N ILE A 51 16.74 -10.96 -7.42
CA ILE A 51 18.08 -10.49 -7.06
C ILE A 51 18.87 -11.61 -6.35
N LEU A 52 18.24 -12.33 -5.42
CA LEU A 52 18.86 -13.44 -4.71
C LEU A 52 19.16 -14.62 -5.63
N SER A 53 18.46 -14.76 -6.78
CA SER A 53 18.78 -15.78 -7.79
C SER A 53 20.17 -15.62 -8.41
N LEU A 54 20.76 -14.42 -8.36
CA LEU A 54 22.13 -14.16 -8.81
C LEU A 54 23.19 -14.74 -7.87
N PHE A 55 22.79 -15.15 -6.65
CA PHE A 55 23.67 -15.73 -5.65
C PHE A 55 23.45 -17.24 -5.54
N LYS A 56 24.53 -18.04 -5.61
CA LYS A 56 24.47 -19.52 -5.59
C LYS A 56 23.83 -20.14 -4.34
N ASN A 57 23.87 -19.45 -3.19
CA ASN A 57 23.42 -19.98 -1.89
C ASN A 57 22.18 -19.26 -1.36
N SER A 58 21.26 -18.80 -2.21
CA SER A 58 20.02 -18.15 -1.76
C SER A 58 18.97 -19.17 -1.31
N ASN A 59 18.10 -18.82 -0.36
CA ASN A 59 17.02 -19.69 0.09
C ASN A 59 15.69 -18.95 0.34
N ILE A 60 14.60 -19.71 0.46
CA ILE A 60 13.26 -19.16 0.67
C ILE A 60 13.13 -18.37 1.99
N LEU A 61 13.88 -18.75 3.04
CA LEU A 61 13.84 -18.08 4.35
C LEU A 61 14.55 -16.72 4.30
N GLU A 62 15.69 -16.62 3.59
CA GLU A 62 16.34 -15.33 3.31
C GLU A 62 15.38 -14.40 2.58
N ASN A 63 14.67 -14.91 1.57
CA ASN A 63 13.70 -14.09 0.84
C ASN A 63 12.53 -13.66 1.74
N ASN A 64 12.04 -14.54 2.60
CA ASN A 64 11.01 -14.21 3.58
C ASN A 64 11.45 -13.08 4.53
N ILE A 65 12.71 -13.08 4.99
CA ILE A 65 13.28 -11.99 5.79
C ILE A 65 13.32 -10.69 4.99
N VAL A 66 13.72 -10.73 3.71
CA VAL A 66 13.75 -9.54 2.85
C VAL A 66 12.36 -8.96 2.64
N GLN A 67 11.37 -9.79 2.31
CA GLN A 67 9.99 -9.35 2.14
C GLN A 67 9.41 -8.78 3.43
N THR A 68 9.65 -9.43 4.58
CA THR A 68 9.16 -8.95 5.87
C THR A 68 9.74 -7.58 6.21
N ALA A 69 11.05 -7.40 6.03
CA ALA A 69 11.72 -6.12 6.29
C ALA A 69 11.31 -5.01 5.30
N ALA A 70 11.08 -5.36 4.03
CA ALA A 70 10.57 -4.43 3.03
C ALA A 70 9.14 -3.96 3.35
N SER A 71 8.26 -4.87 3.78
CA SER A 71 6.90 -4.52 4.22
C SER A 71 6.87 -3.68 5.50
N ALA A 72 7.85 -3.84 6.39
CA ALA A 72 7.97 -2.94 7.54
C ALA A 72 8.19 -1.46 7.12
N GLY A 73 8.88 -1.23 5.99
CA GLY A 73 9.05 0.11 5.40
C GLY A 73 7.73 0.73 4.93
N GLU A 74 6.84 -0.08 4.34
CA GLU A 74 5.48 0.33 3.99
C GLU A 74 4.68 0.75 5.22
N SER A 75 4.68 -0.07 6.28
CA SER A 75 3.96 0.23 7.53
C SER A 75 4.42 1.54 8.15
N LEU A 76 5.72 1.83 8.13
CA LEU A 76 6.26 3.10 8.59
C LEU A 76 5.82 4.26 7.69
N ALA A 77 5.95 4.11 6.37
CA ALA A 77 5.55 5.13 5.41
C ALA A 77 4.06 5.50 5.57
N ALA A 78 3.18 4.51 5.74
CA ALA A 78 1.75 4.71 5.96
C ALA A 78 1.47 5.61 7.17
N GLY A 79 2.18 5.41 8.29
CA GLY A 79 2.04 6.26 9.47
C GLY A 79 2.47 7.72 9.20
N VAL A 80 3.57 7.92 8.48
CA VAL A 80 4.15 9.25 8.22
C VAL A 80 3.31 10.05 7.23
N ILE A 81 2.84 9.43 6.14
CA ILE A 81 2.16 10.15 5.05
C ILE A 81 0.77 10.68 5.40
N PHE A 82 0.11 10.13 6.42
CA PHE A 82 -1.17 10.65 6.87
C PHE A 82 -1.04 11.65 8.02
N THR A 83 -0.04 11.48 8.88
CA THR A 83 0.13 12.32 10.08
C THR A 83 0.84 13.64 9.78
N ILE A 84 1.96 13.61 9.04
CA ILE A 84 2.77 14.81 8.82
C ILE A 84 2.03 15.85 7.94
N PRO A 85 1.41 15.49 6.81
CA PRO A 85 0.63 16.47 6.05
C PRO A 85 -0.55 17.02 6.84
N ALA A 86 -1.18 16.22 7.71
CA ALA A 86 -2.25 16.71 8.58
C ALA A 86 -1.76 17.83 9.52
N LEU A 87 -0.56 17.71 10.10
CA LEU A 87 0.04 18.75 10.95
C LEU A 87 0.31 20.06 10.19
N LEU A 88 0.67 19.98 8.90
CA LEU A 88 0.83 21.15 8.04
C LEU A 88 -0.51 21.79 7.70
N LEU A 89 -1.51 20.96 7.36
CA LEU A 89 -2.85 21.44 6.98
C LEU A 89 -3.58 22.15 8.12
N ILE A 90 -3.37 21.73 9.37
CA ILE A 90 -3.94 22.42 10.55
C ILE A 90 -3.12 23.66 10.97
N GLY A 91 -2.02 23.97 10.28
CA GLY A 91 -1.16 25.11 10.54
C GLY A 91 -0.24 24.97 11.76
N TYR A 92 -0.15 23.78 12.37
CA TYR A 92 0.76 23.53 13.50
C TYR A 92 2.22 23.54 13.05
N TRP A 93 2.50 22.94 11.89
CA TRP A 93 3.78 23.06 11.21
C TRP A 93 3.67 24.02 10.04
N GLN A 94 4.64 24.92 9.94
CA GLN A 94 4.73 25.90 8.85
C GLN A 94 5.72 25.46 7.75
N ASN A 95 6.69 24.60 8.11
CA ASN A 95 7.74 24.11 7.22
C ASN A 95 7.94 22.60 7.39
N PHE A 96 8.39 21.94 6.32
CA PHE A 96 8.71 20.52 6.34
C PHE A 96 10.15 20.30 6.84
N ASN A 97 10.31 20.01 8.14
CA ASN A 97 11.64 19.70 8.69
C ASN A 97 11.95 18.20 8.56
N TYR A 98 12.77 17.85 7.57
CA TYR A 98 13.16 16.46 7.29
C TYR A 98 13.80 15.75 8.48
N ILE A 99 14.58 16.46 9.30
CA ILE A 99 15.25 15.88 10.47
C ILE A 99 14.21 15.54 11.53
N GLU A 100 13.23 16.42 11.75
CA GLU A 100 12.18 16.17 12.74
C GLU A 100 11.27 15.03 12.30
N VAL A 101 10.90 14.98 11.02
CA VAL A 101 10.17 13.85 10.43
C VAL A 101 10.96 12.55 10.60
N ALA A 102 12.28 12.55 10.34
CA ALA A 102 13.12 11.38 10.50
C ALA A 102 13.18 10.90 11.96
N LYS A 103 13.26 11.81 12.94
CA LYS A 103 13.22 11.46 14.37
C LYS A 103 11.88 10.83 14.74
N ILE A 104 10.76 11.46 14.38
CA ILE A 104 9.42 10.97 14.68
C ILE A 104 9.20 9.60 14.03
N ALA A 105 9.58 9.45 12.76
CA ALA A 105 9.50 8.18 12.04
C ALA A 105 10.40 7.11 12.68
N SER A 106 11.61 7.46 13.11
CA SER A 106 12.52 6.51 13.77
C SER A 106 11.96 6.02 15.11
N ILE A 107 11.44 6.91 15.94
CA ILE A 107 10.82 6.56 17.23
C ILE A 107 9.54 5.74 16.99
N GLY A 108 8.67 6.19 16.08
CA GLY A 108 7.44 5.47 15.74
C GLY A 108 7.70 4.09 15.16
N GLY A 109 8.72 3.94 14.30
CA GLY A 109 9.18 2.67 13.77
C GLY A 109 9.71 1.74 14.86
N LEU A 110 10.52 2.26 15.79
CA LEU A 110 11.04 1.48 16.91
C LEU A 110 9.90 0.97 17.81
N ILE A 111 8.95 1.85 18.13
CA ILE A 111 7.74 1.48 18.89
C ILE A 111 6.94 0.42 18.12
N GLY A 112 6.72 0.59 16.81
CA GLY A 112 6.01 -0.39 15.98
C GLY A 112 6.64 -1.79 16.00
N VAL A 113 7.98 -1.86 15.94
CA VAL A 113 8.72 -3.12 16.07
C VAL A 113 8.48 -3.76 17.44
N LEU A 114 8.55 -2.97 18.53
CA LEU A 114 8.30 -3.46 19.89
C LEU A 114 6.86 -3.98 20.05
N PHE A 115 5.87 -3.25 19.51
CA PHE A 115 4.45 -3.62 19.59
C PHE A 115 4.08 -4.81 18.70
N THR A 116 4.94 -5.25 17.78
CA THR A 116 4.69 -6.43 16.94
C THR A 116 4.53 -7.70 17.79
N VAL A 117 5.27 -7.81 18.90
CA VAL A 117 5.21 -8.98 19.80
C VAL A 117 3.83 -9.17 20.44
N PRO A 118 3.26 -8.18 21.18
CA PRO A 118 1.92 -8.33 21.75
C PRO A 118 0.82 -8.37 20.68
N LEU A 119 0.95 -7.58 19.61
CA LEU A 119 -0.04 -7.56 18.54
C LEU A 119 -0.17 -8.89 17.82
N ARG A 120 0.94 -9.63 17.65
CA ARG A 120 0.90 -10.98 17.10
C ARG A 120 -0.01 -11.89 17.92
N ARG A 121 0.04 -11.82 19.24
CA ARG A 121 -0.84 -12.63 20.09
C ARG A 121 -2.31 -12.21 19.95
N ALA A 122 -2.59 -10.90 20.07
CA ALA A 122 -3.94 -10.35 19.98
C ALA A 122 -4.61 -10.67 18.63
N LEU A 123 -3.89 -10.46 17.51
CA LEU A 123 -4.46 -10.52 16.16
C LEU A 123 -4.43 -11.93 15.56
N ILE A 124 -3.38 -12.71 15.84
CA ILE A 124 -3.22 -14.05 15.26
C ILE A 124 -3.82 -15.12 16.16
N LEU A 125 -3.48 -15.12 17.45
CA LEU A 125 -3.86 -16.21 18.34
C LEU A 125 -5.26 -16.04 18.94
N GLU A 126 -5.62 -14.82 19.35
CA GLU A 126 -6.90 -14.56 20.02
C GLU A 126 -8.02 -14.21 19.03
N ALA A 127 -7.79 -13.22 18.16
CA ALA A 127 -8.79 -12.79 17.18
C ALA A 127 -8.91 -13.72 15.96
N ASN A 128 -7.92 -14.61 15.74
CA ASN A 128 -7.83 -15.55 14.62
C ASN A 128 -8.20 -14.92 13.27
N LEU A 129 -7.64 -13.75 13.00
CA LEU A 129 -7.90 -13.03 11.75
C LEU A 129 -7.32 -13.80 10.56
N LEU A 130 -7.98 -13.71 9.41
CA LEU A 130 -7.47 -14.29 8.17
C LEU A 130 -6.20 -13.53 7.72
N PHE A 131 -5.18 -14.25 7.24
CA PHE A 131 -3.92 -13.69 6.70
C PHE A 131 -3.80 -13.86 5.18
N PRO A 132 -4.73 -13.31 4.37
CA PRO A 132 -4.75 -13.56 2.93
C PRO A 132 -3.45 -13.11 2.23
N GLU A 133 -2.90 -11.95 2.60
CA GLU A 133 -1.66 -11.43 2.01
C GLU A 133 -0.43 -12.28 2.35
N GLY A 134 -0.31 -12.72 3.61
CA GLY A 134 0.78 -13.60 4.04
C GLY A 134 0.73 -14.95 3.34
N ILE A 135 -0.47 -15.53 3.18
CA ILE A 135 -0.67 -16.79 2.44
C ILE A 135 -0.31 -16.62 0.96
N ALA A 136 -0.78 -15.54 0.33
CA ALA A 136 -0.46 -15.26 -1.07
C ALA A 136 1.04 -15.08 -1.29
N THR A 137 1.70 -14.33 -0.41
CA THR A 137 3.16 -14.12 -0.45
C THR A 137 3.91 -15.45 -0.25
N ALA A 138 3.47 -16.28 0.70
CA ALA A 138 4.06 -17.60 0.92
C ALA A 138 3.92 -18.51 -0.32
N GLU A 139 2.79 -18.47 -1.02
CA GLU A 139 2.59 -19.25 -2.24
C GLU A 139 3.46 -18.75 -3.40
N VAL A 140 3.64 -17.44 -3.52
CA VAL A 140 4.58 -16.82 -4.48
C VAL A 140 6.03 -17.23 -4.17
N LEU A 141 6.43 -17.24 -2.90
CA LEU A 141 7.76 -17.69 -2.47
C LEU A 141 7.97 -19.19 -2.76
N LYS A 142 6.98 -20.04 -2.46
CA LYS A 142 7.04 -21.49 -2.72
C LYS A 142 7.08 -21.81 -4.21
N THR A 143 6.26 -21.14 -5.02
CA THR A 143 6.24 -21.35 -6.48
C THR A 143 7.53 -20.88 -7.13
N GLY A 144 8.08 -19.73 -6.71
CA GLY A 144 9.38 -19.26 -7.17
C GLY A 144 10.53 -20.18 -6.76
N GLU A 145 10.53 -20.70 -5.52
CA GLU A 145 11.51 -21.66 -5.02
C GLU A 145 11.46 -23.00 -5.79
N LYS A 146 10.25 -23.53 -6.06
CA LYS A 146 10.05 -24.73 -6.90
C LYS A 146 10.59 -24.52 -8.31
N ALA A 147 10.28 -23.39 -8.94
CA ALA A 147 10.78 -23.07 -10.27
C ALA A 147 12.32 -23.01 -10.30
N ARG A 148 12.93 -22.47 -9.25
CA ARG A 148 14.40 -22.41 -9.08
C ARG A 148 15.05 -23.78 -8.92
N ASN A 149 14.46 -24.65 -8.10
CA ASN A 149 14.98 -26.02 -7.92
C ASN A 149 14.88 -26.85 -9.21
N ILE A 150 13.83 -26.65 -10.01
CA ILE A 150 13.69 -27.24 -11.35
C ILE A 150 14.79 -26.74 -12.32
N SER A 151 15.27 -25.51 -12.14
CA SER A 151 16.37 -24.93 -12.95
C SER A 151 17.76 -25.41 -12.51
N SER A 152 17.85 -26.09 -11.38
CA SER A 152 19.09 -26.71 -10.87
C SER A 152 19.33 -28.09 -11.47
N ASP A 153 18.28 -28.71 -12.03
CA ASP A 153 18.36 -29.89 -12.89
C ASP A 153 18.67 -29.43 -14.32
N GLU A 154 19.78 -29.90 -14.88
CA GLU A 154 20.46 -29.43 -16.09
C GLU A 154 19.65 -29.46 -17.41
N THR A 155 18.36 -29.76 -17.41
CA THR A 155 17.63 -30.09 -18.64
C THR A 155 16.85 -28.97 -19.31
N GLN A 156 16.52 -27.83 -18.69
CA GLN A 156 15.90 -26.68 -19.40
C GLN A 156 16.15 -25.31 -18.74
N PRO A 157 16.96 -24.40 -19.34
CA PRO A 157 17.35 -23.12 -18.74
C PRO A 157 16.33 -21.97 -18.89
N ASN A 158 15.15 -22.22 -19.47
CA ASN A 158 14.30 -21.14 -20.01
C ASN A 158 13.12 -20.68 -19.14
N ASN A 159 12.79 -21.35 -18.02
CA ASN A 159 11.53 -21.07 -17.31
C ASN A 159 11.65 -20.09 -16.12
N VAL A 160 12.74 -20.08 -15.35
CA VAL A 160 12.89 -19.13 -14.22
C VAL A 160 13.27 -17.72 -14.68
N THR A 161 14.01 -17.61 -15.77
CA THR A 161 14.26 -16.32 -16.42
C THR A 161 12.96 -15.68 -16.90
N HIS A 162 11.90 -16.45 -17.18
CA HIS A 162 10.66 -15.90 -17.73
C HIS A 162 9.90 -15.05 -16.70
N GLY A 163 9.72 -15.52 -15.46
CA GLY A 163 9.00 -14.77 -14.42
C GLY A 163 9.71 -13.49 -13.99
N LEU A 164 11.04 -13.55 -13.80
CA LEU A 164 11.84 -12.38 -13.48
C LEU A 164 11.95 -11.41 -14.66
N LYS A 165 12.14 -11.91 -15.89
CA LYS A 165 12.14 -11.06 -17.10
C LYS A 165 10.79 -10.38 -17.30
N ILE A 166 9.67 -11.07 -17.07
CA ILE A 166 8.35 -10.46 -17.13
C ILE A 166 8.23 -9.34 -16.09
N LEU A 167 8.66 -9.58 -14.84
CA LEU A 167 8.58 -8.54 -13.80
C LEU A 167 9.49 -7.34 -14.11
N SER A 168 10.72 -7.58 -14.56
CA SER A 168 11.65 -6.52 -14.97
C SER A 168 11.12 -5.74 -16.18
N PHE A 169 10.53 -6.42 -17.17
CA PHE A 169 9.94 -5.79 -18.33
C PHE A 169 8.67 -5.00 -17.98
N ALA A 170 7.80 -5.55 -17.12
CA ALA A 170 6.61 -4.87 -16.60
C ALA A 170 6.98 -3.64 -15.77
N GLY A 171 8.00 -3.74 -14.91
CA GLY A 171 8.52 -2.63 -14.12
C GLY A 171 9.12 -1.52 -15.00
N LEU A 172 9.93 -1.89 -16.00
CA LEU A 172 10.54 -0.94 -16.94
C LEU A 172 9.47 -0.25 -17.80
N THR A 173 8.52 -1.00 -18.36
CA THR A 173 7.43 -0.46 -19.16
C THR A 173 6.53 0.46 -18.33
N GLY A 174 6.18 0.07 -17.10
CA GLY A 174 5.43 0.93 -16.17
C GLY A 174 6.18 2.22 -15.83
N ALA A 175 7.49 2.14 -15.57
CA ALA A 175 8.33 3.31 -15.30
C ALA A 175 8.41 4.26 -16.49
N VAL A 176 8.65 3.73 -17.70
CA VAL A 176 8.67 4.51 -18.95
C VAL A 176 7.31 5.14 -19.21
N MET A 177 6.20 4.42 -19.04
CA MET A 177 4.86 4.96 -19.21
C MET A 177 4.57 6.08 -18.20
N LYS A 178 4.93 5.92 -16.93
CA LYS A 178 4.72 6.95 -15.91
C LYS A 178 5.57 8.18 -16.17
N LEU A 179 6.81 7.99 -16.61
CA LEU A 179 7.73 9.07 -16.98
C LEU A 179 7.25 9.81 -18.24
N ALA A 180 6.74 9.08 -19.24
CA ALA A 180 6.10 9.64 -20.43
C ALA A 180 4.83 10.45 -20.09
N GLN A 181 3.99 9.93 -19.20
CA GLN A 181 2.73 10.56 -18.80
C GLN A 181 2.94 11.79 -17.90
N GLN A 182 3.72 11.67 -16.82
CA GLN A 182 3.85 12.72 -15.81
C GLN A 182 5.13 13.56 -15.94
N GLY A 183 6.22 12.97 -16.46
CA GLY A 183 7.48 13.67 -16.67
C GLY A 183 7.46 14.51 -17.94
N PHE A 184 7.00 13.93 -19.05
CA PHE A 184 6.95 14.60 -20.35
C PHE A 184 5.55 15.08 -20.78
N SER A 185 4.51 14.81 -19.99
CA SER A 185 3.12 15.24 -20.27
C SER A 185 2.63 14.91 -21.68
N LEU A 186 3.02 13.73 -22.21
CA LEU A 186 2.75 13.35 -23.60
C LEU A 186 1.25 13.10 -23.89
N TRP A 187 0.46 12.80 -22.86
CA TRP A 187 -1.00 12.65 -22.95
C TRP A 187 -1.69 13.14 -21.68
N GLY A 188 -2.98 13.49 -21.81
CA GLY A 188 -3.81 13.90 -20.66
C GLY A 188 -3.89 12.80 -19.60
N SER A 189 -3.76 13.16 -18.32
CA SER A 189 -3.78 12.21 -17.21
C SER A 189 -5.15 11.59 -16.97
N ALA A 190 -6.23 12.28 -17.36
CA ALA A 190 -7.60 11.84 -17.16
C ALA A 190 -8.47 12.12 -18.37
N ILE A 191 -9.45 11.23 -18.59
CA ILE A 191 -10.55 11.44 -19.52
C ILE A 191 -11.78 11.75 -18.67
N GLU A 192 -12.31 12.95 -18.82
CA GLU A 192 -13.44 13.44 -18.04
C GLU A 192 -14.58 13.89 -18.96
N GLY A 193 -15.79 13.43 -18.65
CA GLY A 193 -17.03 13.89 -19.25
C GLY A 193 -17.92 14.46 -18.15
N ILE A 194 -18.00 15.79 -18.10
CA ILE A 194 -18.90 16.49 -17.17
C ILE A 194 -20.02 17.14 -17.98
N LYS A 195 -21.26 16.86 -17.60
CA LYS A 195 -22.47 17.42 -18.21
C LYS A 195 -23.41 17.91 -17.12
N SER A 196 -24.08 19.02 -17.38
CA SER A 196 -25.15 19.52 -16.53
C SER A 196 -26.51 19.13 -17.12
N PHE A 197 -27.43 18.67 -16.29
CA PHE A 197 -28.82 18.41 -16.65
C PHE A 197 -29.74 18.95 -15.56
N GLY A 198 -30.64 19.87 -15.95
CA GLY A 198 -31.68 20.40 -15.04
C GLY A 198 -31.15 21.13 -13.81
N GLY A 199 -29.96 21.74 -13.88
CA GLY A 199 -29.32 22.40 -12.74
C GLY A 199 -28.43 21.47 -11.90
N SER A 200 -28.46 20.15 -12.14
CA SER A 200 -27.55 19.20 -11.52
C SER A 200 -26.34 18.90 -12.40
N ILE A 201 -25.15 18.91 -11.82
CA ILE A 201 -23.91 18.54 -12.50
C ILE A 201 -23.67 17.03 -12.32
N PHE A 202 -23.46 16.32 -13.42
CA PHE A 202 -23.03 14.94 -13.45
C PHE A 202 -21.65 14.85 -14.09
N GLY A 203 -20.74 14.11 -13.47
CA GLY A 203 -19.40 13.88 -14.01
C GLY A 203 -19.08 12.39 -14.04
N ILE A 204 -18.41 11.96 -15.09
CA ILE A 204 -17.69 10.69 -15.11
C ILE A 204 -16.26 10.97 -15.53
N GLY A 205 -15.31 10.43 -14.77
CA GLY A 205 -13.89 10.61 -15.01
C GLY A 205 -13.16 9.29 -14.83
N CYS A 206 -12.17 9.05 -15.68
CA CYS A 206 -11.23 7.96 -15.52
C CYS A 206 -9.81 8.51 -15.61
N ASP A 207 -9.07 8.42 -14.51
CA ASP A 207 -7.63 8.67 -14.51
C ASP A 207 -6.93 7.43 -15.08
N LEU A 208 -6.22 7.61 -16.19
CA LEU A 208 -5.50 6.54 -16.88
C LEU A 208 -4.09 6.34 -16.33
N SER A 209 -3.88 6.56 -15.03
CA SER A 209 -2.61 6.29 -14.36
C SER A 209 -2.32 4.77 -14.36
N PRO A 210 -1.22 4.30 -14.99
CA PRO A 210 -0.81 2.91 -14.93
C PRO A 210 -0.63 2.41 -13.50
N ALA A 211 -0.26 3.31 -12.59
CA ALA A 211 -0.17 3.00 -11.16
C ALA A 211 -1.54 2.63 -10.58
N LEU A 212 -2.58 3.44 -10.80
CA LEU A 212 -3.93 3.17 -10.27
C LEU A 212 -4.53 1.88 -10.87
N LEU A 213 -4.30 1.63 -12.15
CA LEU A 213 -4.70 0.38 -12.80
C LEU A 213 -3.99 -0.83 -12.17
N SER A 214 -2.69 -0.70 -11.90
CA SER A 214 -1.91 -1.75 -11.22
C SER A 214 -2.38 -1.98 -9.79
N VAL A 215 -2.68 -0.91 -9.03
CA VAL A 215 -3.26 -1.02 -7.68
C VAL A 215 -4.58 -1.77 -7.74
N GLY A 216 -5.49 -1.41 -8.66
CA GLY A 216 -6.77 -2.10 -8.83
C GLY A 216 -6.60 -3.60 -9.13
N TYR A 217 -5.60 -3.96 -9.94
CA TYR A 217 -5.29 -5.36 -10.24
C TYR A 217 -4.80 -6.13 -9.01
N ILE A 218 -3.93 -5.54 -8.19
CA ILE A 218 -3.38 -6.18 -6.97
C ILE A 218 -4.46 -6.34 -5.90
N VAL A 219 -5.22 -5.28 -5.65
CA VAL A 219 -6.18 -5.20 -4.54
C VAL A 219 -7.45 -6.02 -4.84
N GLY A 220 -7.75 -6.24 -6.13
CA GLY A 220 -8.78 -7.18 -6.57
C GLY A 220 -10.21 -6.67 -6.47
N ARG A 221 -11.14 -7.46 -7.01
CA ARG A 221 -12.52 -7.02 -7.33
C ARG A 221 -13.29 -6.48 -6.13
N ASN A 222 -13.20 -7.12 -4.97
CA ASN A 222 -14.02 -6.79 -3.81
C ASN A 222 -13.79 -5.36 -3.32
N ILE A 223 -12.52 -4.97 -3.20
CA ILE A 223 -12.14 -3.64 -2.73
C ILE A 223 -12.30 -2.63 -3.88
N SER A 224 -11.97 -3.00 -5.12
CA SER A 224 -12.19 -2.12 -6.27
C SER A 224 -13.65 -1.70 -6.42
N ILE A 225 -14.62 -2.61 -6.19
CA ILE A 225 -16.04 -2.27 -6.23
C ILE A 225 -16.40 -1.27 -5.13
N LEU A 226 -15.87 -1.43 -3.92
CA LEU A 226 -16.14 -0.50 -2.81
C LEU A 226 -15.59 0.91 -3.13
N VAL A 227 -14.36 1.01 -3.62
CA VAL A 227 -13.75 2.27 -4.04
C VAL A 227 -14.53 2.90 -5.20
N PHE A 228 -14.88 2.10 -6.20
CA PHE A 228 -15.70 2.53 -7.33
C PHE A 228 -17.08 3.04 -6.88
N SER A 229 -17.72 2.33 -5.93
CA SER A 229 -19.01 2.73 -5.36
C SER A 229 -18.91 4.08 -4.64
N GLY A 230 -17.80 4.33 -3.92
CA GLY A 230 -17.53 5.65 -3.33
C GLY A 230 -17.40 6.75 -4.37
N GLY A 231 -16.72 6.47 -5.49
CA GLY A 231 -16.62 7.39 -6.64
C GLY A 231 -17.98 7.66 -7.28
N VAL A 232 -18.77 6.63 -7.52
CA VAL A 232 -20.15 6.72 -8.05
C VAL A 232 -21.06 7.53 -7.11
N LEU A 233 -21.03 7.24 -5.82
CA LEU A 233 -21.81 8.00 -4.83
C LEU A 233 -21.39 9.47 -4.80
N SER A 234 -20.09 9.76 -4.94
CA SER A 234 -19.60 11.13 -4.95
C SER A 234 -20.05 11.88 -6.21
N TRP A 235 -19.79 11.33 -7.39
CA TRP A 235 -19.97 12.02 -8.67
C TRP A 235 -21.38 11.93 -9.26
N LEU A 236 -22.12 10.84 -9.01
CA LEU A 236 -23.46 10.62 -9.56
C LEU A 236 -24.60 10.88 -8.55
N VAL A 237 -24.28 11.06 -7.27
CA VAL A 237 -25.29 11.32 -6.22
C VAL A 237 -24.99 12.61 -5.48
N ALA A 238 -23.83 12.72 -4.82
CA ALA A 238 -23.52 13.86 -3.96
C ALA A 238 -23.36 15.19 -4.73
N ILE A 239 -22.61 15.21 -5.86
CA ILE A 239 -22.47 16.42 -6.70
C ILE A 239 -23.83 16.86 -7.26
N PRO A 240 -24.65 15.99 -7.89
CA PRO A 240 -25.97 16.37 -8.39
C PRO A 240 -26.89 16.95 -7.32
N ILE A 241 -26.94 16.34 -6.14
CA ILE A 241 -27.79 16.81 -5.02
C ILE A 241 -27.32 18.20 -4.56
N TYR A 242 -26.01 18.40 -4.40
CA TYR A 242 -25.47 19.68 -3.95
C TYR A 242 -25.69 20.79 -4.99
N SER A 243 -25.40 20.51 -6.26
CA SER A 243 -25.59 21.45 -7.37
C SER A 243 -27.06 21.83 -7.58
N LEU A 244 -28.00 20.91 -7.35
CA LEU A 244 -29.44 21.19 -7.42
C LEU A 244 -29.92 22.10 -6.29
N THR A 245 -29.41 21.88 -5.07
CA THR A 245 -29.90 22.54 -3.86
C THR A 245 -29.31 23.93 -3.65
N TYR A 246 -28.05 24.13 -4.01
CA TYR A 246 -27.33 25.40 -3.79
C TYR A 246 -27.03 26.16 -5.08
N GLY A 247 -27.31 25.57 -6.25
CA GLY A 247 -26.90 26.13 -7.54
C GLY A 247 -25.39 26.05 -7.75
N TRP A 248 -24.95 26.46 -8.94
CA TRP A 248 -23.55 26.54 -9.31
C TRP A 248 -23.39 27.66 -10.33
N ASP A 249 -22.28 28.41 -10.22
CA ASP A 249 -21.97 29.53 -11.11
C ASP A 249 -20.65 29.27 -11.85
N GLY A 250 -20.58 29.75 -13.09
CA GLY A 250 -19.38 29.66 -13.93
C GLY A 250 -19.35 28.44 -14.86
N ASP A 251 -18.15 28.04 -15.24
CA ASP A 251 -17.93 26.90 -16.12
C ASP A 251 -18.26 25.57 -15.41
N ILE A 252 -18.99 24.68 -16.10
CA ILE A 252 -19.49 23.41 -15.53
C ILE A 252 -18.34 22.56 -14.98
N HIS A 253 -17.22 22.49 -15.71
CA HIS A 253 -16.09 21.66 -15.34
C HIS A 253 -15.41 22.20 -14.08
N GLN A 254 -15.16 23.51 -14.02
CA GLN A 254 -14.59 24.17 -12.83
C GLN A 254 -15.53 24.09 -11.61
N ALA A 255 -16.83 24.31 -11.82
CA ALA A 255 -17.82 24.25 -10.75
C ALA A 255 -17.89 22.84 -10.13
N ALA A 256 -17.87 21.79 -10.96
CA ALA A 256 -17.86 20.40 -10.49
C ALA A 256 -16.65 20.12 -9.59
N TRP A 257 -15.45 20.51 -10.03
CA TRP A 257 -14.21 20.31 -9.29
C TRP A 257 -14.13 21.14 -8.01
N THR A 258 -14.69 22.35 -8.01
CA THR A 258 -14.78 23.19 -6.80
C THR A 258 -15.73 22.56 -5.77
N ILE A 259 -16.92 22.10 -6.18
CA ILE A 259 -17.87 21.40 -5.31
C ILE A 259 -17.24 20.14 -4.74
N TRP A 260 -16.58 19.35 -5.59
CA TRP A 260 -15.93 18.11 -5.17
C TRP A 260 -14.84 18.37 -4.13
N ASN A 261 -13.94 19.33 -4.39
CA ASN A 261 -12.82 19.64 -3.49
C ASN A 261 -13.25 20.27 -2.17
N THR A 262 -14.23 21.18 -2.19
CA THR A 262 -14.59 21.98 -1.01
C THR A 262 -15.68 21.37 -0.16
N LYS A 263 -16.51 20.46 -0.70
CA LYS A 263 -17.66 19.89 0.01
C LYS A 263 -17.61 18.38 0.07
N ILE A 264 -17.52 17.71 -1.07
CA ILE A 264 -17.77 16.27 -1.14
C ILE A 264 -16.58 15.45 -0.64
N ARG A 265 -15.34 15.94 -0.81
CA ARG A 265 -14.17 15.32 -0.14
C ARG A 265 -14.38 15.16 1.36
N TYR A 266 -15.00 16.14 2.03
CA TYR A 266 -15.24 16.05 3.48
C TYR A 266 -16.29 15.00 3.86
N LEU A 267 -17.24 14.69 2.96
CA LEU A 267 -18.15 13.55 3.15
C LEU A 267 -17.37 12.23 3.17
N GLY A 268 -16.39 12.08 2.26
CA GLY A 268 -15.46 10.96 2.26
C GLY A 268 -14.63 10.88 3.54
N VAL A 269 -14.09 12.01 4.01
CA VAL A 269 -13.35 12.09 5.29
C VAL A 269 -14.24 11.63 6.45
N GLY A 270 -15.50 12.06 6.50
CA GLY A 270 -16.46 11.61 7.52
C GLY A 270 -16.65 10.09 7.52
N ALA A 271 -16.83 9.49 6.34
CA ALA A 271 -16.94 8.03 6.20
C ALA A 271 -15.65 7.31 6.67
N MET A 272 -14.47 7.85 6.35
CA MET A 272 -13.19 7.30 6.81
C MET A 272 -13.05 7.37 8.34
N VAL A 273 -13.45 8.47 8.97
CA VAL A 273 -13.40 8.63 10.43
C VAL A 273 -14.33 7.63 11.12
N VAL A 274 -15.57 7.51 10.65
CA VAL A 274 -16.53 6.55 11.20
C VAL A 274 -16.02 5.11 11.05
N GLY A 275 -15.51 4.75 9.87
CA GLY A 275 -14.92 3.43 9.62
C GLY A 275 -13.71 3.14 10.50
N GLY A 276 -12.83 4.13 10.68
CA GLY A 276 -11.65 4.03 11.54
C GLY A 276 -12.00 3.83 13.01
N ILE A 277 -12.92 4.65 13.55
CA ILE A 277 -13.39 4.52 14.93
C ILE A 277 -14.07 3.16 15.14
N TRP A 278 -14.92 2.73 14.20
CA TRP A 278 -15.59 1.44 14.30
C TRP A 278 -14.62 0.26 14.30
N SER A 279 -13.56 0.34 13.49
CA SER A 279 -12.47 -0.65 13.49
C SER A 279 -11.75 -0.69 14.84
N LEU A 280 -11.42 0.47 15.41
CA LEU A 280 -10.81 0.57 16.74
C LEU A 280 -11.69 -0.05 17.84
N ILE A 281 -13.01 0.22 17.81
CA ILE A 281 -13.96 -0.36 18.76
C ILE A 281 -13.97 -1.88 18.68
N LYS A 282 -13.97 -2.45 17.46
CA LYS A 282 -13.93 -3.90 17.27
C LYS A 282 -12.62 -4.52 17.75
N LEU A 283 -11.50 -3.81 17.60
CA LEU A 283 -10.17 -4.29 18.00
C LEU A 283 -9.84 -4.04 19.48
N ALA A 284 -10.57 -3.17 20.17
CA ALA A 284 -10.28 -2.82 21.56
C ALA A 284 -10.25 -4.04 22.50
N LYS A 285 -11.23 -4.94 22.39
CA LYS A 285 -11.30 -6.15 23.23
C LYS A 285 -10.10 -7.11 22.99
N PRO A 286 -9.82 -7.54 21.74
CA PRO A 286 -8.62 -8.35 21.45
C PRO A 286 -7.30 -7.70 21.87
N LEU A 287 -7.16 -6.38 21.68
CA LEU A 287 -5.93 -5.66 22.04
C LEU A 287 -5.68 -5.69 23.55
N VAL A 288 -6.71 -5.37 24.35
CA VAL A 288 -6.60 -5.40 25.81
C VAL A 288 -6.30 -6.80 26.32
N SER A 289 -6.97 -7.82 25.77
CA SER A 289 -6.71 -9.22 26.09
C SER A 289 -5.27 -9.63 25.78
N GLY A 290 -4.77 -9.31 24.58
CA GLY A 290 -3.39 -9.60 24.20
C GLY A 290 -2.35 -8.91 25.07
N ILE A 291 -2.57 -7.64 25.45
CA ILE A 291 -1.67 -6.90 26.35
C ILE A 291 -1.66 -7.54 27.75
N LEU A 292 -2.83 -7.80 28.34
CA LEU A 292 -2.95 -8.44 29.66
C LEU A 292 -2.28 -9.81 29.68
N SER A 293 -2.47 -10.58 28.61
CA SER A 293 -1.89 -11.92 28.47
C SER A 293 -0.36 -11.86 28.35
N SER A 294 0.19 -10.89 27.61
CA SER A 294 1.63 -10.65 27.54
C SER A 294 2.24 -10.22 28.88
N VAL A 295 1.56 -9.36 29.63
CA VAL A 295 1.98 -8.94 30.98
C VAL A 295 1.96 -10.12 31.96
N ASN A 296 0.90 -10.92 31.95
CA ASN A 296 0.78 -12.10 32.81
C ASN A 296 1.83 -13.18 32.49
N THR A 297 2.29 -13.26 31.24
CA THR A 297 3.37 -14.18 30.85
C THR A 297 4.72 -13.72 31.43
N PHE A 298 4.93 -12.40 31.51
CA PHE A 298 6.11 -11.81 32.16
C PHE A 298 6.09 -11.91 33.69
N SER A 299 4.91 -11.94 34.32
CA SER A 299 4.81 -12.08 35.79
C SER A 299 5.04 -13.51 36.32
N HIS A 300 5.16 -14.50 35.42
CA HIS A 300 5.43 -15.90 35.76
C HIS A 300 6.87 -16.34 35.43
N ILE A 301 7.76 -15.40 35.08
CA ILE A 301 9.21 -15.56 34.96
C ILE A 301 9.85 -14.88 36.16
#